data_AF-A0A350J5M2-F1
#
_entry.id   AF-A0A350J5M2-F1
#
_cell.length_a   1.000
_cell.length_b   1.000
_cell.length_c   1.000
_cell.angle_alpha   90.00
_cell.angle_beta   90.00
_cell.angle_gamma   90.00
#
_symmetry.space_group_name_H-M   'P 1'
#
loop_
_entity.id
_entity.type
_entity.pdbx_description
1 polymer ?
#
loop_
_entity_poly.entity_id
_entity_poly.type
_entity_poly.pdbx_seq_one_letter_code
_entity_poly.pdbx_strand_id
1 'polypeptide(L)' 'MGMTVTQKILASHAGLQTCKAGDLIEAKLDRVLGNDVTTPPAIKVFQDMGAEKVFDRDRVCLVPDHFTPNKDIKA' A
#
# COMPACT_ATOMS: atom_id res chain seq x y z
N MET A 1 20.14 -24.52 -2.76
CA MET A 1 20.32 -23.06 -2.86
C MET A 1 19.35 -22.40 -1.89
N GLY A 2 19.78 -21.40 -1.12
CA GLY A 2 18.91 -20.71 -0.16
C GLY A 2 18.05 -19.63 -0.81
N MET A 3 17.06 -19.11 -0.07
CA MET A 3 16.26 -17.95 -0.48
C MET A 3 17.08 -16.64 -0.46
N THR A 4 16.78 -15.74 -1.40
CA THR A 4 17.25 -14.34 -1.35
C THR A 4 16.57 -13.57 -0.21
N VAL A 5 17.06 -12.37 0.10
CA VAL A 5 16.43 -11.49 1.10
C VAL A 5 14.99 -11.16 0.71
N THR A 6 14.74 -10.81 -0.57
CA THR A 6 13.39 -10.53 -1.07
C THR A 6 12.45 -11.72 -0.89
N GLN A 7 12.90 -12.93 -1.23
CA GLN A 7 12.10 -14.14 -1.04
C GLN A 7 11.80 -14.40 0.43
N LYS A 8 12.77 -14.19 1.34
CA LYS A 8 12.53 -14.32 2.79
C LYS A 8 11.48 -13.33 3.30
N ILE A 9 11.55 -12.06 2.87
CA ILE A 9 10.59 -11.03 3.27
C ILE A 9 9.19 -11.39 2.75
N LEU A 10 9.08 -11.71 1.46
CA LEU A 10 7.80 -12.06 0.84
C LEU A 10 7.19 -13.33 1.43
N ALA A 11 7.98 -14.39 1.61
CA ALA A 11 7.53 -15.63 2.26
C ALA A 11 7.05 -15.37 3.69
N SER A 12 7.80 -14.57 4.47
CA SER A 12 7.41 -14.20 5.83
C SER A 12 6.07 -13.45 5.89
N HIS A 13 5.86 -12.46 5.02
CA HIS A 13 4.62 -11.66 5.02
C HIS A 13 3.44 -12.38 4.38
N ALA A 14 3.70 -13.43 3.58
CA ALA A 14 2.69 -14.35 3.07
C ALA A 14 2.42 -15.55 4.01
N GLY A 15 3.12 -15.67 5.15
CA GLY A 15 2.98 -16.81 6.06
C GLY A 15 3.49 -18.15 5.48
N LEU A 16 4.40 -18.10 4.51
CA LEU A 16 4.97 -19.25 3.82
C LEU A 16 6.37 -19.58 4.35
N GLN A 17 6.74 -20.85 4.29
CA GLN A 17 8.11 -21.28 4.64
C GLN A 17 9.13 -20.88 3.56
N THR A 18 8.72 -20.90 2.30
CA THR A 18 9.56 -20.53 1.15
C THR A 18 8.72 -19.93 0.03
N CYS A 19 9.31 -19.06 -0.78
CA CYS A 19 8.76 -18.68 -2.09
C CYS A 19 9.87 -18.58 -3.14
N LYS A 20 9.50 -18.66 -4.42
CA LYS A 20 10.40 -18.52 -5.57
C LYS A 20 9.84 -17.55 -6.61
N ALA A 21 10.69 -17.14 -7.55
CA ALA A 21 10.25 -16.29 -8.65
C ALA A 21 9.18 -17.00 -9.50
N GLY A 22 8.12 -16.28 -9.83
CA GLY A 22 6.96 -16.81 -10.56
C GLY A 22 5.81 -17.31 -9.68
N ASP A 23 6.01 -17.43 -8.36
CA ASP A 23 4.90 -17.74 -7.44
C ASP A 23 3.94 -16.54 -7.33
N LEU A 24 2.63 -16.82 -7.31
CA LEU A 24 1.60 -15.87 -6.90
C LEU A 24 1.37 -16.02 -5.39
N ILE A 25 1.49 -14.95 -4.63
CA ILE A 25 1.36 -14.96 -3.16
C ILE A 25 0.43 -13.85 -2.69
N GLU A 26 -0.20 -14.09 -1.54
CA GLU A 26 -0.94 -13.06 -0.79
C GLU A 26 -0.10 -12.65 0.41
N ALA A 27 0.42 -11.42 0.41
CA ALA A 27 1.26 -10.90 1.49
C ALA A 27 0.52 -9.84 2.31
N LYS A 28 0.68 -9.90 3.64
CA LYS A 28 0.20 -8.85 4.54
C LYS A 28 1.00 -7.57 4.33
N LEU A 29 0.30 -6.44 4.23
CA LEU A 29 0.91 -5.13 4.12
C LEU A 29 1.24 -4.56 5.50
N ASP A 30 2.47 -4.11 5.69
CA ASP A 30 2.88 -3.46 6.95
C ASP A 30 2.51 -1.98 6.98
N ARG A 31 2.60 -1.30 5.84
CA ARG A 31 2.24 0.10 5.63
C ARG A 31 1.79 0.33 4.18
N VAL A 32 0.88 1.28 3.99
CA VAL A 32 0.44 1.77 2.68
C VAL A 32 0.58 3.27 2.67
N LEU A 33 1.18 3.82 1.61
CA LEU A 33 1.36 5.25 1.43
C LEU A 33 0.56 5.72 0.22
N GLY A 34 -0.17 6.81 0.38
CA GLY A 34 -0.83 7.53 -0.71
C GLY A 34 -0.43 9.00 -0.70
N ASN A 35 -0.31 9.61 -1.88
CA ASN A 35 -0.07 11.04 -2.03
C ASN A 35 -1.31 11.78 -2.57
N ASP A 36 -1.27 13.09 -2.66
CA ASP A 36 -2.36 13.96 -3.14
C ASP A 36 -2.74 13.77 -4.62
N VAL A 37 -1.89 13.11 -5.43
CA VAL A 37 -2.23 12.75 -6.82
C VAL A 37 -2.99 11.42 -6.89
N THR A 38 -2.52 10.42 -6.15
CA THR A 38 -2.96 9.02 -6.29
C THR A 38 -4.02 8.61 -5.27
N THR A 39 -4.08 9.28 -4.11
CA THR A 39 -5.05 8.95 -3.06
C THR A 39 -6.50 9.24 -3.46
N PRO A 40 -6.85 10.40 -4.05
CA PRO A 40 -8.25 10.67 -4.41
C PRO A 40 -8.89 9.62 -5.32
N PRO A 41 -8.28 9.19 -6.45
CA PRO A 41 -8.85 8.11 -7.25
C PRO A 41 -8.83 6.75 -6.52
N ALA A 42 -7.82 6.48 -5.68
CA ALA A 42 -7.79 5.25 -4.89
C ALA A 42 -8.94 5.19 -3.86
N ILE A 43 -9.29 6.30 -3.21
CA ILE A 43 -10.44 6.38 -2.30
C ILE A 43 -11.75 6.10 -3.05
N LYS A 44 -11.90 6.64 -4.27
CA LYS A 44 -13.09 6.37 -5.09
C LYS A 44 -13.23 4.88 -5.38
N VAL A 45 -12.15 4.23 -5.85
CA VAL A 45 -12.17 2.77 -6.12
C VAL A 45 -12.42 1.98 -4.84
N PHE A 46 -11.85 2.38 -3.71
CA PHE A 46 -12.07 1.75 -2.41
C PHE A 46 -13.56 1.76 -2.01
N GLN A 47 -14.24 2.87 -2.25
CA GLN A 47 -15.69 3.01 -2.04
C GLN A 47 -16.50 2.17 -3.05
N ASP A 48 -16.12 2.20 -4.33
CA ASP A 48 -16.79 1.41 -5.39
C ASP A 48 -16.72 -0.11 -5.13
N MET A 49 -15.65 -0.57 -4.46
CA MET A 49 -15.50 -1.96 -3.99
C MET A 49 -16.40 -2.30 -2.78
N GLY A 50 -17.13 -1.33 -2.23
CA GLY A 50 -17.98 -1.49 -1.04
C GLY A 50 -17.22 -1.48 0.28
N ALA A 51 -15.96 -1.02 0.30
CA ALA A 51 -15.18 -0.98 1.53
C ALA A 51 -15.50 0.28 2.35
N GLU A 52 -15.86 0.07 3.63
CA GLU A 52 -16.26 1.17 4.53
C GLU A 52 -15.10 1.73 5.35
N LYS A 53 -14.07 0.91 5.61
CA LYS A 53 -12.94 1.24 6.49
C LYS A 53 -11.65 0.61 5.98
N VAL A 54 -10.54 1.33 6.16
CA VAL A 54 -9.19 0.77 5.94
C VAL A 54 -8.89 -0.34 6.95
N PHE A 55 -7.98 -1.24 6.57
CA PHE A 55 -7.62 -2.40 7.41
C PHE A 55 -6.96 -2.01 8.74
N ASP A 56 -6.18 -0.93 8.77
CA ASP A 56 -5.52 -0.39 9.96
C ASP A 56 -5.18 1.09 9.73
N ARG A 57 -5.69 1.97 10.59
CA ARG A 57 -5.52 3.43 10.45
C ARG A 57 -4.09 3.88 10.75
N ASP A 58 -3.37 3.17 11.61
CA ASP A 58 -1.97 3.48 11.96
C ASP A 58 -0.99 2.96 10.90
N ARG A 59 -1.51 2.22 9.90
CA ARG A 59 -0.73 1.68 8.78
C ARG A 59 -0.98 2.36 7.45
N VAL A 60 -1.89 3.33 7.38
CA VAL A 60 -2.19 4.08 6.16
C VAL A 60 -1.68 5.52 6.33
N CYS A 61 -0.67 5.88 5.54
CA CYS A 61 -0.07 7.20 5.56
C CYS A 61 -0.49 7.99 4.32
N LEU A 62 -1.15 9.13 4.51
CA LEU A 62 -1.50 10.05 3.43
C LEU A 62 -0.62 11.29 3.51
N VAL A 63 0.16 11.56 2.46
CA VAL A 63 1.16 12.63 2.43
C VAL A 63 0.86 13.58 1.26
N PRO A 64 0.33 14.80 1.52
CA PRO A 64 0.07 15.78 0.46
C PRO A 64 1.34 16.59 0.17
N ASP A 65 2.21 16.07 -0.69
CA ASP A 65 3.50 16.67 -1.02
C ASP A 65 3.58 17.26 -2.43
N HIS A 66 2.74 16.83 -3.39
CA HIS A 66 2.90 17.24 -4.79
C HIS A 66 2.35 18.65 -5.07
N PHE A 67 1.27 19.03 -4.39
CA PHE A 67 0.62 20.33 -4.57
C PHE A 67 0.84 21.28 -3.39
N THR A 68 1.86 21.06 -2.56
CA THR A 68 2.15 21.92 -1.41
C THR A 68 3.23 22.98 -1.75
N PRO A 69 3.00 24.29 -1.50
CA PRO A 69 1.76 24.89 -0.99
C PRO A 69 0.64 24.85 -2.03
N ASN A 70 -0.61 24.70 -1.56
CA ASN A 70 -1.79 24.49 -2.40
C ASN A 70 -1.86 25.51 -3.54
N LYS A 71 -1.75 25.02 -4.78
CA LYS A 71 -1.80 25.85 -5.99
C LYS A 71 -3.05 26.73 -6.05
N ASP A 72 -4.18 26.23 -5.58
CA ASP A 72 -5.49 26.89 -5.65
C ASP A 72 -5.91 27.53 -4.32
N ILE A 73 -4.97 27.80 -3.41
CA ILE A 73 -5.28 28.54 -2.19
C ILE A 73 -5.78 29.95 -2.59
N LYS A 74 -7.03 30.28 -2.23
CA LYS A 74 -7.53 31.65 -2.41
C LYS A 74 -6.72 32.56 -1.47
N ALA A 75 -6.15 33.62 -2.03
CA ALA A 75 -5.55 34.71 -1.26
C ALA A 75 -6.62 35.49 -0.49
#